data_AF-A0A177M5F1-F1
#
_entry.id   AF-A0A177M5F1-F1
#
_cell.length_a   1.000
_cell.length_b   1.000
_cell.length_c   1.000
_cell.angle_alpha   90.00
_cell.angle_beta   90.00
_cell.angle_gamma   90.00
#
_symmetry.space_group_name_H-M   'P 1'
#
loop_
_entity.id
_entity.type
_entity.pdbx_description
1 polymer ?
#
loop_
_entity_poly.entity_id
_entity_poly.type
_entity_poly.pdbx_seq_one_letter_code
_entity_poly.pdbx_strand_id
1 'polypeptide(L)'
;MKACESCADRVNIGCHHKQMPVISRAIGLLFIYLPILTLPFVITSAYLTYFSLKLVGAENVKKWGDFLPARASHRYDLKNQITMDGSFKFSMAQSKLFWILNCTWYCPVSVGLFEWHAYLVKVVENWWCPFTHDRKNSYTDGAIDQSFWHIYPEEKAKLNEEDKRNPIFTVDPEA
;
A
#
# COMPACT_ATOMS: atom_id res chain seq x y z
N MET A 1 -21.29 5.29 5.87
CA MET A 1 -20.21 6.21 5.48
C MET A 1 -19.10 5.41 4.85
N LYS A 2 -18.89 5.57 3.56
CA LYS A 2 -17.76 4.95 2.85
C LYS A 2 -16.48 5.70 3.20
N ALA A 3 -15.33 5.04 3.31
CA ALA A 3 -14.07 5.67 3.68
C ALA A 3 -13.63 6.87 2.80
N CYS A 4 -14.22 7.07 1.61
CA CYS A 4 -13.98 8.25 0.76
C CYS A 4 -14.96 9.40 0.99
N GLU A 5 -16.05 9.21 1.72
CA GLU A 5 -16.97 10.29 2.11
C GLU A 5 -16.44 11.08 3.32
N SER A 6 -15.41 10.58 4.01
CA SER A 6 -14.79 11.22 5.17
C SER A 6 -13.51 12.00 4.86
N CYS A 7 -13.23 12.35 3.59
CA CYS A 7 -12.00 13.06 3.20
C CYS A 7 -11.85 14.45 3.87
N ALA A 8 -12.89 14.98 4.50
CA ALA A 8 -12.84 16.23 5.25
C ALA A 8 -12.32 16.05 6.70
N ASP A 9 -12.47 14.86 7.29
CA ASP A 9 -12.17 14.63 8.70
C ASP A 9 -10.73 14.17 8.89
N ARG A 10 -9.92 15.02 9.51
CA ARG A 10 -8.55 14.68 9.89
C ARG A 10 -8.53 13.81 11.14
N VAL A 11 -7.61 12.85 11.17
CA VAL A 11 -7.32 12.10 12.41
C VAL A 11 -6.64 13.03 13.43
N ASN A 12 -7.33 13.30 14.54
CA ASN A 12 -6.90 14.27 15.55
C ASN A 12 -6.13 13.59 16.71
N ILE A 13 -4.80 13.50 16.59
CA ILE A 13 -3.93 12.90 17.62
C ILE A 13 -3.35 13.97 18.56
N GLY A 14 -2.86 15.07 17.99
CA GLY A 14 -2.08 16.09 18.73
C GLY A 14 -2.84 16.79 19.84
N CYS A 15 -4.15 16.99 19.68
CA CYS A 15 -4.99 17.63 20.68
C CYS A 15 -5.15 16.80 21.96
N HIS A 16 -4.99 15.47 21.89
CA HIS A 16 -5.21 14.57 23.02
C HIS A 16 -3.95 13.86 23.53
N HIS A 17 -2.91 13.76 22.70
CA HIS A 17 -1.74 12.91 22.99
C HIS A 17 -1.08 13.19 24.35
N LYS A 18 -0.96 14.46 24.75
CA LYS A 18 -0.36 14.83 26.05
C LYS A 18 -1.24 14.48 27.26
N GLN A 19 -2.56 14.39 27.07
CA GLN A 19 -3.49 14.01 28.14
C GLN A 19 -3.55 12.49 28.33
N MET A 20 -3.07 11.71 27.35
CA MET A 20 -3.04 10.25 27.45
C MET A 20 -1.99 9.77 28.46
N PRO A 21 -2.33 8.76 29.30
CA PRO A 21 -1.37 8.15 30.22
C PRO A 21 -0.10 7.66 29.51
N VAL A 22 1.05 7.72 30.21
CA VAL A 22 2.34 7.24 29.67
C VAL A 22 2.25 5.77 29.24
N ILE A 23 1.56 4.94 30.04
CA ILE A 23 1.38 3.51 29.76
C ILE A 23 0.60 3.32 28.45
N SER A 24 -0.50 4.06 28.23
CA SER A 24 -1.26 3.98 26.98
C SER A 24 -0.41 4.35 25.76
N ARG A 25 0.43 5.38 25.88
CA ARG A 25 1.36 5.78 24.82
C ARG A 25 2.44 4.71 24.58
N ALA A 26 2.95 4.09 25.64
CA ALA A 26 3.94 3.01 25.53
C ALA A 26 3.34 1.75 24.88
N ILE A 27 2.14 1.33 25.28
CA ILE A 27 1.43 0.21 24.65
C ILE A 27 1.11 0.54 23.19
N GLY A 28 0.69 1.77 22.89
CA GLY A 28 0.48 2.23 21.52
C GLY A 28 1.73 2.08 20.65
N LEU A 29 2.91 2.40 21.18
CA LEU A 29 4.18 2.19 20.49
C LEU A 29 4.46 0.69 20.23
N LEU A 30 4.12 -0.20 21.15
CA LEU A 30 4.24 -1.64 20.93
C LEU A 30 3.34 -2.11 19.78
N PHE A 31 2.12 -1.59 19.67
CA PHE A 31 1.19 -1.92 18.58
C PHE A 31 1.64 -1.44 17.21
N ILE A 32 2.51 -0.42 17.14
CA ILE A 32 3.16 -0.05 15.87
C ILE A 32 4.07 -1.20 15.41
N TYR A 33 4.86 -1.79 16.30
CA TYR A 33 5.87 -2.78 15.92
C TYR A 33 5.36 -4.22 15.88
N LEU A 34 4.28 -4.55 16.59
CA LEU A 34 3.74 -5.91 16.62
C LEU A 34 3.43 -6.48 15.21
N PRO A 35 2.88 -5.69 14.25
CA PRO A 35 2.71 -6.12 12.87
C PRO A 35 3.98 -6.56 12.14
N ILE A 36 5.19 -6.24 12.61
CA ILE A 36 6.45 -6.74 12.04
C ILE A 36 6.45 -8.28 11.98
N LEU A 37 5.85 -8.94 12.97
CA LEU A 37 5.71 -10.40 13.01
C LEU A 37 4.89 -10.96 11.84
N THR A 38 4.00 -10.16 11.27
CA THR A 38 3.16 -10.53 10.13
C THR A 38 3.75 -10.14 8.78
N LEU A 39 4.79 -9.29 8.75
CA LEU A 39 5.39 -8.84 7.50
C LEU A 39 5.90 -10.00 6.62
N PRO A 40 6.54 -11.06 7.14
CA PRO A 40 6.93 -12.19 6.30
C PRO A 40 5.76 -12.80 5.53
N PHE A 41 4.59 -12.95 6.18
CA PHE A 41 3.39 -13.46 5.53
C PHE A 41 2.87 -12.51 4.46
N VAL A 42 2.82 -11.21 4.73
CA VAL A 42 2.39 -10.20 3.75
C VAL A 42 3.34 -10.15 2.55
N ILE A 43 4.65 -10.23 2.78
CA ILE A 43 5.67 -10.30 1.73
C ILE A 43 5.45 -11.54 0.88
N THR A 44 5.29 -12.72 1.49
CA THR A 44 5.01 -13.96 0.77
C THR A 44 3.74 -13.84 -0.06
N SER A 45 2.64 -13.33 0.51
CA SER A 45 1.38 -13.10 -0.21
C SER A 45 1.59 -12.19 -1.43
N ALA A 46 2.22 -11.03 -1.25
CA ALA A 46 2.47 -10.09 -2.34
C ALA A 46 3.33 -10.71 -3.45
N TYR A 47 4.38 -11.46 -3.12
CA TYR A 47 5.20 -12.13 -4.13
C TYR A 47 4.46 -13.26 -4.84
N LEU A 48 3.60 -14.03 -4.14
CA LEU A 48 2.75 -15.03 -4.78
C LEU A 48 1.81 -14.38 -5.79
N THR A 49 1.18 -13.26 -5.44
CA THR A 49 0.34 -12.47 -6.36
C THR A 49 1.15 -11.93 -7.54
N TYR A 50 2.32 -11.36 -7.29
CA TYR A 50 3.22 -10.85 -8.33
C TYR A 50 3.62 -11.96 -9.32
N PHE A 51 4.03 -13.12 -8.83
CA PHE A 51 4.40 -14.24 -9.69
C PHE A 51 3.20 -14.84 -10.39
N SER A 52 2.02 -14.88 -9.75
CA SER A 52 0.77 -15.28 -10.43
C SER A 52 0.49 -14.38 -11.64
N LEU A 53 0.61 -13.06 -11.50
CA LEU A 53 0.48 -12.12 -12.62
C LEU A 53 1.52 -12.38 -13.71
N LYS A 54 2.79 -12.62 -13.32
CA LYS A 54 3.84 -12.97 -14.28
C LYS A 54 3.55 -14.28 -15.02
N LEU A 55 3.00 -15.29 -14.35
CA LEU A 55 2.67 -16.59 -14.94
C LEU A 55 1.52 -16.51 -15.95
N VAL A 56 0.58 -15.58 -15.76
CA VAL A 56 -0.50 -15.33 -16.74
C VAL A 56 -0.10 -14.33 -17.83
N GLY A 57 1.19 -14.01 -17.94
CA GLY A 57 1.73 -13.20 -19.03
C GLY A 57 1.78 -11.70 -18.77
N ALA A 58 1.47 -11.22 -17.56
CA ALA A 58 1.48 -9.78 -17.29
C ALA A 58 2.88 -9.17 -17.47
N GLU A 59 2.96 -8.07 -18.21
CA GLU A 59 4.17 -7.27 -18.42
C GLU A 59 4.11 -5.96 -17.64
N ASN A 60 5.27 -5.34 -17.43
CA ASN A 60 5.39 -4.02 -16.76
C ASN A 60 4.74 -3.91 -15.37
N VAL A 61 4.52 -5.04 -14.68
CA VAL A 61 4.05 -5.06 -13.29
C VAL A 61 5.07 -4.37 -12.38
N LYS A 62 4.63 -3.36 -11.64
CA LYS A 62 5.51 -2.63 -10.71
C LYS A 62 6.06 -3.57 -9.64
N LYS A 63 7.32 -3.37 -9.27
CA LYS A 63 8.03 -4.09 -8.22
C LYS A 63 7.90 -3.33 -6.90
N TRP A 64 8.13 -4.03 -5.79
CA TRP A 64 8.09 -3.41 -4.45
C TRP A 64 8.97 -2.16 -4.34
N GLY A 65 10.16 -2.17 -4.95
CA GLY A 65 11.08 -1.03 -4.95
C GLY A 65 10.50 0.25 -5.56
N ASP A 66 9.52 0.14 -6.46
CA ASP A 66 8.87 1.29 -7.11
C ASP A 66 7.95 2.07 -6.15
N PHE A 67 7.64 1.48 -4.99
CA PHE A 67 6.83 2.07 -3.92
C PHE A 67 7.68 2.55 -2.74
N LEU A 68 9.01 2.40 -2.81
CA LEU A 68 9.92 2.90 -1.79
C LEU A 68 10.36 4.33 -2.12
N PRO A 69 10.49 5.21 -1.11
CA PRO A 69 11.04 6.53 -1.34
C PRO A 69 12.50 6.45 -1.79
N ALA A 70 12.93 7.42 -2.60
CA ALA A 70 14.33 7.51 -3.01
C ALA A 70 15.24 7.66 -1.78
N ARG A 71 16.31 6.85 -1.68
CA ARG A 71 17.25 6.92 -0.55
C ARG A 71 17.87 8.32 -0.37
N ALA A 72 18.08 9.04 -1.48
CA ALA A 72 18.59 10.41 -1.46
C ALA A 72 17.60 11.44 -0.85
N SER A 73 16.31 11.09 -0.70
CA SER A 73 15.32 11.96 -0.08
C SER A 73 15.40 11.98 1.46
N HIS A 74 16.13 11.03 2.07
CA HIS A 74 16.36 11.01 3.51
C HIS A 74 17.34 12.12 3.90
N ARG A 75 16.85 13.11 4.66
CA ARG A 75 17.61 14.31 5.03
C ARG A 75 18.59 14.11 6.19
N TYR A 76 18.39 13.07 6.99
CA TYR A 76 19.13 12.84 8.23
C TYR A 76 19.91 11.54 8.19
N ASP A 77 21.08 11.54 8.84
CA ASP A 77 21.97 10.41 9.05
C ASP A 77 22.26 10.22 10.56
N LEU A 78 23.03 9.19 10.93
CA LEU A 78 23.35 8.94 12.34
C LEU A 78 24.10 10.09 13.03
N LYS A 79 24.72 11.01 12.28
CA LYS A 79 25.43 12.17 12.85
C LYS A 79 24.45 13.29 13.19
N ASN A 80 23.54 13.63 12.28
CA ASN A 80 22.64 14.78 12.41
C ASN A 80 21.18 14.45 12.78
N GLN A 81 20.84 13.17 12.98
CA GLN A 81 19.49 12.74 13.36
C GLN A 81 19.01 13.43 14.64
N ILE A 82 17.81 14.01 14.57
CA ILE A 82 17.12 14.64 15.68
C ILE A 82 16.46 13.57 16.54
N THR A 83 16.52 13.74 17.86
CA THR A 83 15.90 12.89 18.89
C THR A 83 14.96 13.71 19.76
N MET A 84 14.04 13.04 20.46
CA MET A 84 13.15 13.71 21.41
C MET A 84 13.82 13.86 22.78
N ASP A 85 13.64 15.01 23.41
CA ASP A 85 13.95 15.20 24.82
C ASP A 85 12.90 14.47 25.68
N GLY A 86 13.22 13.25 26.09
CA GLY A 86 12.31 12.42 26.88
C GLY A 86 12.34 12.75 28.38
N SER A 87 11.16 12.84 29.00
CA SER A 87 11.02 12.84 30.47
C SER A 87 11.29 11.46 31.10
N PHE A 88 11.36 10.41 30.27
CA PHE A 88 11.63 9.02 30.66
C PHE A 88 12.93 8.52 30.02
N LYS A 89 13.92 8.15 30.85
CA LYS A 89 15.30 7.85 30.42
C LYS A 89 15.47 6.58 29.58
N PHE A 90 14.49 5.67 29.58
CA PHE A 90 14.53 4.46 28.73
C PHE A 90 13.68 4.61 27.46
N SER A 91 13.29 5.83 27.11
CA SER A 91 12.55 6.08 25.87
C SER A 91 13.46 5.88 24.67
N MET A 92 13.11 4.92 23.80
CA MET A 92 13.82 4.70 22.53
C MET A 92 13.81 5.94 21.63
N ALA A 93 12.87 6.87 21.82
CA ALA A 93 12.80 8.14 21.09
C ALA A 93 13.99 9.07 21.38
N GLN A 94 14.78 8.80 22.42
CA GLN A 94 16.03 9.50 22.72
C GLN A 94 17.24 8.96 21.92
N SER A 95 17.06 7.88 21.15
CA SER A 95 18.14 7.25 20.35
C SER A 95 18.10 7.67 18.88
N LYS A 96 19.24 8.14 18.35
CA LYS A 96 19.40 8.43 16.92
C LYS A 96 19.20 7.17 16.06
N LEU A 97 19.74 6.04 16.51
CA LEU A 97 19.64 4.77 15.80
C LEU A 97 18.18 4.33 15.66
N PHE A 98 17.39 4.51 16.73
CA PHE A 98 15.96 4.21 16.69
C PHE A 98 15.25 4.99 15.56
N TRP A 99 15.49 6.29 15.45
CA TRP A 99 14.89 7.11 14.39
C TRP A 99 15.40 6.74 13.00
N ILE A 100 16.70 6.46 12.84
CA ILE A 100 17.24 6.02 11.55
C ILE A 100 16.59 4.71 11.11
N LEU A 101 16.51 3.71 11.98
CA LEU A 101 15.87 2.43 11.64
C LEU A 101 14.37 2.59 11.34
N ASN A 102 13.67 3.44 12.09
CA ASN A 102 12.26 3.70 11.82
C ASN A 102 12.04 4.42 10.50
N CYS A 103 12.75 5.52 10.29
CA CYS A 103 12.50 6.43 9.18
C CYS A 103 13.13 5.99 7.85
N THR A 104 14.18 5.15 7.88
CA THR A 104 14.83 4.66 6.66
C THR A 104 14.47 3.22 6.31
N TRP A 105 14.01 2.44 7.28
CA TRP A 105 13.67 1.03 7.08
C TRP A 105 12.22 0.75 7.41
N TYR A 106 11.85 0.67 8.70
CA TYR A 106 10.54 0.15 9.10
C TYR A 106 9.35 0.88 8.46
N CYS A 107 9.25 2.21 8.60
CA CYS A 107 8.13 2.98 8.07
C CYS A 107 8.06 2.93 6.53
N PRO A 108 9.10 3.32 5.76
CA PRO A 108 9.01 3.34 4.30
C PRO A 108 8.85 1.94 3.69
N VAL A 109 9.50 0.92 4.26
CA VAL A 109 9.38 -0.47 3.78
C VAL A 109 7.99 -1.02 4.06
N SER A 110 7.42 -0.74 5.24
CA SER A 110 6.06 -1.20 5.57
C SER A 110 5.00 -0.50 4.72
N VAL A 111 5.06 0.84 4.60
CA VAL A 111 4.13 1.60 3.75
C VAL A 111 4.22 1.11 2.31
N GLY A 112 5.43 1.04 1.74
CA GLY A 112 5.63 0.58 0.37
C GLY A 112 5.19 -0.87 0.17
N LEU A 113 5.30 -1.75 1.17
CA LEU A 113 4.81 -3.13 1.07
C LEU A 113 3.30 -3.18 0.95
N PHE A 114 2.58 -2.48 1.82
CA PHE A 114 1.13 -2.50 1.82
C PHE A 114 0.55 -1.77 0.60
N GLU A 115 1.17 -0.67 0.16
CA GLU A 115 0.80 -0.01 -1.09
C GLU A 115 1.04 -0.90 -2.31
N TRP A 116 2.21 -1.53 -2.40
CA TRP A 116 2.52 -2.47 -3.48
C TRP A 116 1.57 -3.67 -3.50
N HIS A 117 1.28 -4.25 -2.33
CA HIS A 117 0.35 -5.37 -2.23
C HIS A 117 -1.08 -4.98 -2.63
N ALA A 118 -1.55 -3.80 -2.20
CA ALA A 118 -2.84 -3.27 -2.63
C ALA A 118 -2.90 -3.05 -4.14
N TYR A 119 -1.83 -2.49 -4.73
CA TYR A 119 -1.70 -2.36 -6.18
C TYR A 119 -1.81 -3.73 -6.88
N LEU A 120 -1.08 -4.75 -6.43
CA LEU A 120 -1.12 -6.08 -7.04
C LEU A 120 -2.52 -6.69 -6.99
N VAL A 121 -3.21 -6.58 -5.84
CA VAL A 121 -4.58 -7.08 -5.69
C VAL A 121 -5.55 -6.32 -6.59
N LYS A 122 -5.39 -5.01 -6.77
CA LYS A 122 -6.19 -4.23 -7.73
C LYS A 122 -5.94 -4.67 -9.17
N VAL A 123 -4.70 -4.95 -9.56
CA VAL A 123 -4.38 -5.50 -10.90
C VAL A 123 -5.06 -6.84 -11.10
N VAL A 124 -4.97 -7.75 -10.11
CA VAL A 124 -5.68 -9.04 -10.15
C VAL A 124 -7.19 -8.84 -10.22
N GLU A 125 -7.75 -7.91 -9.45
CA GLU A 125 -9.18 -7.61 -9.47
C GLU A 125 -9.62 -7.06 -10.83
N ASN A 126 -8.83 -6.19 -11.45
CA ASN A 126 -9.10 -5.68 -12.79
C ASN A 126 -8.98 -6.79 -13.85
N TRP A 127 -8.03 -7.70 -13.71
CA TRP A 127 -7.85 -8.81 -14.64
C TRP A 127 -8.92 -9.89 -14.48
N TRP A 128 -9.20 -10.35 -13.27
CA TRP A 128 -10.12 -11.46 -13.00
C TRP A 128 -11.59 -11.05 -13.05
N CYS A 129 -11.90 -9.83 -12.61
CA CYS A 129 -13.26 -9.37 -12.37
C CYS A 129 -13.53 -8.05 -13.13
N PRO A 130 -14.08 -8.10 -14.36
CA PRO A 130 -14.41 -6.89 -15.13
C PRO A 130 -15.67 -6.19 -14.64
N PHE A 131 -16.40 -6.79 -13.70
CA PHE A 131 -17.74 -6.36 -13.30
C PHE A 131 -17.69 -5.02 -12.56
N THR A 132 -18.53 -4.09 -13.00
CA THR A 132 -18.60 -2.74 -12.46
C THR A 132 -19.21 -2.74 -11.06
N HIS A 133 -18.59 -1.99 -10.15
CA HIS A 133 -19.09 -1.71 -8.81
C HIS A 133 -18.60 -0.34 -8.33
N ASP A 134 -19.13 0.12 -7.21
CA ASP A 134 -18.95 1.47 -6.66
C ASP A 134 -17.50 1.93 -6.42
N ARG A 135 -16.54 1.00 -6.35
CA ARG A 135 -15.10 1.28 -6.15
C ARG A 135 -14.24 1.03 -7.38
N LYS A 136 -14.79 0.41 -8.43
CA LYS A 136 -14.01 -0.05 -9.59
C LYS A 136 -13.19 1.09 -10.21
N ASN A 137 -13.83 2.25 -10.40
CA ASN A 137 -13.21 3.45 -10.97
C ASN A 137 -12.07 4.05 -10.11
N SER A 138 -11.91 3.62 -8.86
CA SER A 138 -10.80 4.06 -8.00
C SER A 138 -9.54 3.19 -8.13
N TYR A 139 -9.58 2.13 -8.96
CA TYR A 139 -8.47 1.19 -9.16
C TYR A 139 -7.64 1.49 -10.40
N THR A 140 -7.61 2.75 -10.83
CA THR A 140 -6.91 3.21 -12.04
C THR A 140 -5.40 3.04 -11.95
N ASP A 141 -4.84 2.98 -10.75
CA ASP A 141 -3.42 2.65 -10.51
C ASP A 141 -3.07 1.22 -10.90
N GLY A 142 -4.06 0.32 -11.02
CA GLY A 142 -3.94 -1.05 -11.50
C GLY A 142 -4.60 -1.28 -12.87
N ALA A 143 -4.71 -0.24 -13.71
CA ALA A 143 -5.24 -0.38 -15.07
C ALA A 143 -4.43 -1.40 -15.89
N ILE A 144 -5.12 -2.09 -16.79
CA ILE A 144 -4.58 -3.17 -17.64
C ILE A 144 -5.10 -3.00 -19.06
N ASP A 145 -4.52 -3.71 -20.01
CA ASP A 145 -5.00 -3.78 -21.39
C ASP A 145 -6.35 -4.50 -21.49
N GLN A 146 -6.44 -5.72 -20.97
CA GLN A 146 -7.65 -6.55 -21.02
C GLN A 146 -7.85 -7.36 -19.74
N SER A 147 -9.11 -7.57 -19.35
CA SER A 147 -9.46 -8.58 -18.35
C SER A 147 -9.48 -9.98 -18.96
N PHE A 148 -9.43 -11.02 -18.11
CA PHE A 148 -9.58 -12.43 -18.48
C PHE A 148 -10.77 -12.70 -19.42
N TRP A 149 -11.88 -11.98 -19.21
CA TRP A 149 -13.10 -12.12 -20.01
C TRP A 149 -13.01 -11.38 -21.34
N HIS A 150 -12.23 -10.30 -21.42
CA HIS A 150 -12.05 -9.52 -22.64
C HIS A 150 -11.12 -10.18 -23.65
N ILE A 151 -10.24 -11.08 -23.19
CA ILE A 151 -9.31 -11.85 -24.02
C ILE A 151 -10.04 -12.80 -24.98
N TYR A 152 -11.20 -13.34 -24.58
CA TYR A 152 -11.97 -14.31 -25.35
C TYR A 152 -13.24 -13.67 -25.90
N PRO A 153 -13.39 -13.48 -27.23
CA PRO A 153 -14.54 -12.79 -27.83
C PRO A 153 -15.91 -13.37 -27.42
N GLU A 154 -16.00 -14.69 -27.30
CA GLU A 154 -17.19 -15.42 -26.87
C GLU A 154 -17.56 -15.17 -25.40
N GLU A 155 -16.57 -14.93 -24.53
CA GLU A 155 -16.80 -14.57 -23.13
C GLU A 155 -17.12 -13.08 -23.00
N LYS A 156 -16.40 -12.23 -23.73
CA LYS A 156 -16.68 -10.79 -23.81
C LYS A 156 -18.11 -10.53 -24.24
N ALA A 157 -18.65 -11.30 -25.18
CA ALA A 157 -20.03 -11.18 -25.66
C ALA A 157 -21.09 -11.37 -24.56
N LYS A 158 -20.78 -12.15 -23.51
CA LYS A 158 -21.68 -12.44 -22.37
C LYS A 158 -21.74 -11.30 -21.35
N LEU A 159 -20.76 -10.40 -21.34
CA LEU A 159 -20.68 -9.31 -20.38
C LEU A 159 -21.81 -8.29 -20.59
N ASN A 160 -22.10 -7.49 -19.56
CA ASN A 160 -22.95 -6.32 -19.71
C ASN A 160 -22.23 -5.25 -20.55
N GLU A 161 -22.98 -4.43 -21.29
CA GLU A 161 -22.44 -3.34 -22.12
C GLU A 161 -21.61 -2.30 -21.34
N GLU A 162 -21.87 -2.14 -20.05
CA GLU A 162 -21.03 -1.31 -19.17
C GLU A 162 -19.67 -1.96 -18.91
N ASP A 163 -19.66 -3.26 -18.58
CA ASP A 163 -18.43 -4.02 -18.29
C ASP A 163 -17.55 -4.19 -19.53
N LYS A 164 -18.17 -4.37 -20.72
CA LYS A 164 -17.47 -4.43 -22.03
C LYS A 164 -16.70 -3.15 -22.37
N ARG A 165 -17.19 -2.01 -21.88
CA ARG A 165 -16.70 -0.66 -22.23
C ARG A 165 -16.01 0.02 -21.05
N ASN A 166 -15.61 -0.75 -20.04
CA ASN A 166 -14.98 -0.19 -18.86
C ASN A 166 -13.64 0.47 -19.23
N PRO A 167 -13.46 1.78 -18.94
CA PRO A 167 -12.27 2.54 -19.36
C PRO A 167 -10.99 2.15 -18.63
N ILE A 168 -11.06 1.29 -17.61
CA ILE A 168 -9.87 0.71 -16.95
C ILE A 168 -9.09 -0.20 -17.91
N PHE A 169 -9.76 -0.72 -18.95
CA PHE A 169 -9.16 -1.49 -20.03
C PHE A 169 -8.72 -0.53 -21.13
N THR A 170 -7.44 -0.15 -21.12
CA THR A 170 -6.97 1.08 -21.79
C THR A 170 -6.38 0.85 -23.18
N VAL A 171 -6.23 -0.39 -23.63
CA VAL A 171 -5.61 -0.71 -24.92
C VAL A 171 -6.40 -1.80 -25.62
N ASP A 172 -6.82 -1.52 -26.86
CA ASP A 172 -7.24 -2.58 -27.78
C ASP A 172 -5.96 -3.19 -28.38
N PRO A 173 -5.60 -4.44 -28.10
CA PRO A 173 -4.38 -5.05 -28.65
C PRO A 173 -4.43 -5.22 -30.18
N GLU A 174 -5.58 -4.96 -30.81
CA GLU A 174 -5.78 -4.99 -32.27
C GLU A 174 -5.74 -3.59 -32.94
N ALA A 175 -5.43 -2.51 -32.19
CA ALA A 175 -5.31 -1.15 -32.74
C ALA A 175 -3.93 -0.83 -33.34
#